data_AF-A0A8J4GM22-F1
#
_entry.id   AF-A0A8J4GM22-F1
#
_cell.length_a   1.000
_cell.length_b   1.000
_cell.length_c   1.000
_cell.angle_alpha   90.00
_cell.angle_beta   90.00
_cell.angle_gamma   90.00
#
_symmetry.space_group_name_H-M   'P 1'
#
loop_
_entity.id
_entity.type
_entity.pdbx_description
1 polymer ?
#
loop_
_entity_poly.entity_id
_entity_poly.type
_entity_poly.pdbx_seq_one_letter_code
_entity_poly.pdbx_strand_id
1 'polypeptide(L)'
;MGCGASQPAPRAAEPTAPEKAPATTGGSVSGGAQGAIPPPSPTPAKPLTPPKSPAAPTSAPSRKVTEVASSKELAKEVTSASSPALNAPSKSPSVASSRASSARREQEAAAAAKAAADAQAAQEEARASRLAQLAAEAQAARDEATAAAEAQAAAAAAAAAAEAAAAEAARPIPVARDSPLIDVIRGEAFDIRDKVKDSMPSMPFPVSAAAKEVVTLANQSANCFANADNLSALRQRAVAGLALLHIYSDLLRDAPPTPAAAAAAAAAVGGGAAVPGGAAAGMGLHAATSTFRDLVAAMSAFARPYCGRGCVLHMLAADPAAEKAAFARLVSELTILADDLMNRARNSRGWSGVPQSLSGRADDALLVLRLGPSYTDHLTKLQGAVKSAGGLDTVCGSPEAFLDSALVIQELSLGSKISKDLAVSLLTAHADRSPARLLQQPELRLLWRTSFGSEAEVSWGAWWEAFPAGIAKLPGLGMGPLAQKLGAMLADELSKAAFQRHVLAANNVIPVAGRGLESEAGISAYALAAAFGAPLTDAAAAGFDDLAGEVAAALASATVPIEGPYQLPPLPPLHVPREELAEKVAAALQGGDGSKCR
;
A
#
# COMPACT_ATOMS: atom_id res chain seq x y z
N MET A 1 12.02 44.10 18.66
CA MET A 1 12.69 44.22 17.35
C MET A 1 12.64 42.83 16.72
N GLY A 2 12.05 42.55 15.57
CA GLY A 2 11.30 43.31 14.57
C GLY A 2 11.01 42.33 13.43
N CYS A 3 9.75 42.30 12.98
CA CYS A 3 9.18 41.98 11.65
C CYS A 3 9.85 40.92 10.73
N GLY A 4 9.15 40.04 10.02
CA GLY A 4 7.72 39.88 9.72
C GLY A 4 7.52 39.12 8.40
N ALA A 5 6.27 38.67 8.15
CA ALA A 5 5.58 38.50 6.85
C ALA A 5 6.10 37.35 5.92
N SER A 6 5.32 36.55 5.17
CA SER A 6 3.89 36.52 4.79
C SER A 6 3.51 35.12 4.24
N GLN A 7 2.22 34.79 4.32
CA GLN A 7 1.47 33.71 3.64
C GLN A 7 1.43 33.89 2.09
N PRO A 8 1.08 32.88 1.25
CA PRO A 8 -0.33 32.41 1.14
C PRO A 8 -0.58 30.94 0.72
N ALA A 9 -1.83 30.53 0.94
CA ALA A 9 -2.46 29.26 0.55
C ALA A 9 -2.74 29.15 -0.97
N PRO A 10 -3.07 27.94 -1.46
CA PRO A 10 -4.07 27.83 -2.52
C PRO A 10 -5.18 26.79 -2.29
N ARG A 11 -6.27 27.08 -3.00
CA ARG A 11 -7.60 26.49 -3.03
C ARG A 11 -7.65 25.04 -3.56
N ALA A 12 -8.60 24.27 -3.03
CA ALA A 12 -9.05 23.00 -3.59
C ALA A 12 -9.93 23.23 -4.84
N ALA A 13 -9.72 22.40 -5.86
CA ALA A 13 -10.61 22.24 -7.01
C ALA A 13 -10.99 20.75 -7.11
N GLU A 14 -12.30 20.47 -7.05
CA GLU A 14 -12.90 19.18 -7.39
C GLU A 14 -12.79 18.90 -8.90
N PRO A 15 -12.57 17.64 -9.32
CA PRO A 15 -12.96 17.21 -10.63
C PRO A 15 -14.14 16.22 -10.58
N THR A 16 -15.15 16.62 -11.36
CA THR A 16 -16.34 15.90 -11.82
C THR A 16 -16.02 14.59 -12.53
N ALA A 17 -16.82 13.56 -12.26
CA ALA A 17 -16.82 12.28 -12.97
C ALA A 17 -17.44 12.40 -14.37
N PRO A 18 -17.04 11.54 -15.33
CA PRO A 18 -17.90 11.18 -16.45
C PRO A 18 -18.41 9.74 -16.38
N GLU A 19 -19.57 9.63 -17.00
CA GLU A 19 -20.64 8.65 -16.93
C GLU A 19 -20.47 7.51 -17.97
N LYS A 20 -21.17 6.40 -17.72
CA LYS A 20 -21.37 5.20 -18.58
C LYS A 20 -21.76 5.58 -20.03
N ALA A 21 -21.53 4.80 -21.09
CA ALA A 21 -21.90 3.40 -21.40
C ALA A 21 -21.39 3.06 -22.84
N PRO A 22 -21.79 1.96 -23.55
CA PRO A 22 -22.42 0.72 -23.12
C PRO A 22 -21.73 -0.57 -23.64
N ALA A 23 -22.20 -1.70 -23.09
CA ALA A 23 -21.94 -3.05 -23.54
C ALA A 23 -22.51 -3.33 -24.94
N THR A 24 -21.79 -4.14 -25.72
CA THR A 24 -22.34 -4.89 -26.85
C THR A 24 -22.01 -6.37 -26.70
N THR A 25 -23.06 -7.13 -26.44
CA THR A 25 -23.15 -8.58 -26.58
C THR A 25 -23.37 -8.96 -28.04
N GLY A 26 -22.68 -10.00 -28.51
CA GLY A 26 -22.98 -10.64 -29.79
C GLY A 26 -21.97 -11.71 -30.14
N GLY A 27 -22.22 -12.95 -29.70
CA GLY A 27 -21.44 -14.11 -30.12
C GLY A 27 -21.95 -14.71 -31.43
N SER A 28 -21.12 -15.50 -32.12
CA SER A 28 -21.54 -16.76 -32.77
C SER A 28 -20.47 -17.46 -33.60
N VAL A 29 -20.28 -18.74 -33.24
CA VAL A 29 -20.08 -19.98 -34.01
C VAL A 29 -18.95 -20.16 -35.06
N SER A 30 -18.15 -21.21 -34.76
CA SER A 30 -17.64 -22.30 -35.63
C SER A 30 -16.76 -22.04 -36.85
N GLY A 31 -15.66 -22.80 -36.89
CA GLY A 31 -15.41 -23.71 -38.02
C GLY A 31 -13.99 -23.77 -38.57
N GLY A 32 -13.38 -24.96 -38.52
CA GLY A 32 -12.68 -25.54 -39.67
C GLY A 32 -11.21 -25.18 -39.91
N ALA A 33 -10.35 -26.16 -39.59
CA ALA A 33 -9.20 -26.65 -40.37
C ALA A 33 -8.51 -25.72 -41.40
N GLN A 34 -7.19 -25.58 -41.31
CA GLN A 34 -6.23 -26.18 -42.24
C GLN A 34 -4.81 -25.67 -41.96
N GLY A 35 -3.84 -26.57 -42.15
CA GLY A 35 -2.42 -26.29 -41.95
C GLY A 35 -1.88 -25.25 -42.93
N ALA A 36 -1.01 -24.40 -42.41
CA ALA A 36 -0.15 -23.53 -43.21
C ALA A 36 1.30 -23.71 -42.76
N ILE A 37 2.11 -24.01 -43.77
CA ILE A 37 3.55 -24.28 -43.76
C ILE A 37 4.31 -23.04 -43.23
N PRO A 38 5.33 -23.19 -42.37
CA PRO A 38 6.15 -22.05 -41.97
C PRO A 38 7.06 -21.59 -43.15
N PRO A 39 7.22 -20.27 -43.37
CA PRO A 39 8.13 -19.75 -44.39
C PRO A 39 9.61 -20.04 -44.04
N PRO A 40 10.49 -20.16 -45.05
CA PRO A 40 11.88 -20.56 -44.84
C PRO A 40 12.70 -19.49 -44.14
N SER A 41 13.61 -19.96 -43.30
CA SER A 41 14.65 -19.18 -42.62
C SER A 41 15.52 -18.39 -43.62
N PRO A 42 15.87 -17.12 -43.34
CA PRO A 42 16.85 -16.40 -44.15
C PRO A 42 18.26 -16.93 -43.91
N THR A 43 18.93 -17.27 -44.99
CA THR A 43 20.34 -17.67 -45.13
C THR A 43 21.28 -16.59 -44.56
N PRO A 44 22.43 -16.97 -43.96
CA PRO A 44 23.34 -16.03 -43.31
C PRO A 44 24.01 -15.08 -44.31
N ALA A 45 23.94 -13.77 -44.02
CA ALA A 45 24.71 -12.76 -44.73
C ALA A 45 26.21 -12.93 -44.45
N LYS A 46 27.00 -12.90 -45.53
CA LYS A 46 28.47 -12.92 -45.53
C LYS A 46 29.06 -11.72 -44.77
N PRO A 47 30.26 -11.86 -44.18
CA PRO A 47 30.92 -10.82 -43.42
C PRO A 47 31.37 -9.67 -44.32
N LEU A 48 30.92 -8.46 -44.02
CA LEU A 48 31.46 -7.24 -44.61
C LEU A 48 32.80 -6.91 -43.95
N THR A 49 33.80 -6.78 -44.82
CA THR A 49 35.18 -6.35 -44.58
C THR A 49 35.26 -4.96 -43.91
N PRO A 50 36.32 -4.70 -43.12
CA PRO A 50 36.50 -3.45 -42.40
C PRO A 50 36.93 -2.30 -43.34
N PRO A 51 36.46 -1.06 -43.14
CA PRO A 51 37.03 0.09 -43.82
C PRO A 51 38.37 0.50 -43.22
N LYS A 52 39.34 0.65 -44.12
CA LYS A 52 40.68 1.21 -43.97
C LYS A 52 40.70 2.55 -43.23
N SER A 53 41.65 2.68 -42.31
CA SER A 53 42.15 3.96 -41.78
C SER A 53 42.76 4.82 -42.89
N PRO A 54 42.62 6.15 -42.82
CA PRO A 54 43.61 7.07 -43.37
C PRO A 54 44.46 7.68 -42.25
N ALA A 55 45.77 7.60 -42.49
CA ALA A 55 46.83 8.20 -41.70
C ALA A 55 46.84 9.74 -41.79
N ALA A 56 47.53 10.33 -40.82
CA ALA A 56 47.80 11.74 -40.60
C ALA A 56 48.39 12.51 -41.80
N PRO A 57 48.45 13.85 -41.67
CA PRO A 57 49.78 14.45 -41.64
C PRO A 57 49.98 15.51 -40.53
N THR A 58 51.04 15.29 -39.76
CA THR A 58 52.15 16.20 -39.43
C THR A 58 51.96 17.72 -39.32
N SER A 59 52.26 18.19 -38.10
CA SER A 59 53.16 19.29 -37.68
C SER A 59 52.76 20.76 -37.73
N ALA A 60 53.00 21.41 -36.58
CA ALA A 60 52.94 22.83 -36.23
C ALA A 60 54.05 23.69 -36.90
N PRO A 61 54.06 25.05 -36.75
CA PRO A 61 54.67 25.66 -35.55
C PRO A 61 54.16 27.07 -35.09
N SER A 62 54.32 27.32 -33.79
CA SER A 62 54.89 28.52 -33.10
C SER A 62 54.45 29.98 -33.34
N ARG A 63 54.56 30.74 -32.21
CA ARG A 63 54.71 32.21 -31.99
C ARG A 63 53.41 33.02 -31.89
N LYS A 64 53.26 34.04 -31.03
CA LYS A 64 54.13 34.73 -30.05
C LYS A 64 53.25 35.57 -29.11
N VAL A 65 53.75 35.79 -27.90
CA VAL A 65 53.29 36.77 -26.90
C VAL A 65 53.79 38.19 -27.25
N THR A 66 52.95 39.21 -27.02
CA THR A 66 53.24 40.64 -26.71
C THR A 66 51.86 41.31 -26.49
N GLU A 67 51.44 41.83 -25.34
CA GLU A 67 51.93 42.95 -24.52
C GLU A 67 52.11 44.29 -25.27
N VAL A 68 51.51 45.36 -24.71
CA VAL A 68 51.90 46.79 -24.66
C VAL A 68 50.69 47.74 -24.84
N ALA A 69 50.36 48.44 -23.73
CA ALA A 69 50.12 49.90 -23.52
C ALA A 69 50.08 50.84 -24.77
N SER A 70 49.60 52.09 -24.78
CA SER A 70 48.88 53.04 -23.91
C SER A 70 48.89 54.38 -24.69
N SER A 71 47.90 55.26 -24.44
CA SER A 71 47.95 56.75 -24.60
C SER A 71 47.95 57.32 -26.05
N LYS A 72 47.43 58.52 -26.36
CA LYS A 72 46.93 59.69 -25.60
C LYS A 72 46.23 60.70 -26.54
N GLU A 73 45.29 61.48 -25.97
CA GLU A 73 45.01 62.96 -26.10
C GLU A 73 45.03 63.68 -27.48
N LEU A 74 44.25 64.74 -27.79
CA LEU A 74 43.73 65.97 -27.10
C LEU A 74 42.54 66.50 -27.96
N ALA A 75 41.72 67.51 -27.65
CA ALA A 75 41.21 68.23 -26.47
C ALA A 75 40.25 69.34 -27.00
N LYS A 76 39.58 70.02 -26.06
CA LYS A 76 38.83 71.31 -26.10
C LYS A 76 37.35 71.27 -26.52
N GLU A 77 36.36 71.45 -25.62
CA GLU A 77 36.05 72.53 -24.65
C GLU A 77 35.37 73.75 -25.31
N VAL A 78 34.15 74.08 -24.87
CA VAL A 78 33.72 75.36 -24.24
C VAL A 78 32.19 75.52 -24.32
N THR A 79 31.64 75.88 -23.16
CA THR A 79 30.24 76.15 -22.81
C THR A 79 29.79 77.59 -23.08
N SER A 80 28.45 77.74 -23.14
CA SER A 80 27.61 78.81 -22.54
C SER A 80 27.52 80.25 -23.11
N ALA A 81 26.26 80.59 -23.45
CA ALA A 81 25.45 81.75 -23.00
C ALA A 81 25.43 83.12 -23.74
N SER A 82 24.18 83.63 -23.81
CA SER A 82 23.71 85.04 -23.71
C SER A 82 23.48 85.91 -24.96
N SER A 83 22.26 86.48 -25.01
CA SER A 83 21.70 87.66 -25.75
C SER A 83 22.56 88.95 -25.60
N PRO A 84 22.36 90.13 -26.31
CA PRO A 84 21.08 90.84 -26.57
C PRO A 84 20.94 91.83 -27.79
N ALA A 85 19.71 92.37 -27.97
CA ALA A 85 19.21 93.73 -28.32
C ALA A 85 19.78 94.68 -29.44
N LEU A 86 18.81 95.25 -30.20
CA LEU A 86 18.61 96.64 -30.71
C LEU A 86 19.56 97.29 -31.76
N ASN A 87 19.06 97.60 -32.97
CA ASN A 87 18.48 98.91 -33.41
C ASN A 87 18.53 99.17 -34.95
N ALA A 88 17.42 99.76 -35.43
CA ALA A 88 17.07 100.60 -36.62
C ALA A 88 18.19 101.24 -37.50
N PRO A 89 17.93 101.80 -38.73
CA PRO A 89 16.67 102.46 -39.14
C PRO A 89 16.17 102.41 -40.62
N SER A 90 14.90 102.83 -40.71
CA SER A 90 14.04 103.42 -41.76
C SER A 90 14.50 103.62 -43.23
N LYS A 91 13.58 103.29 -44.16
CA LYS A 91 12.81 104.26 -44.99
C LYS A 91 11.73 103.55 -45.86
N SER A 92 10.50 104.07 -45.79
CA SER A 92 9.33 103.84 -46.67
C SER A 92 9.58 104.38 -48.11
N PRO A 93 8.69 104.24 -49.13
CA PRO A 93 7.25 103.96 -49.06
C PRO A 93 6.66 103.07 -50.19
N SER A 94 5.35 102.81 -50.07
CA SER A 94 4.33 103.03 -51.12
C SER A 94 3.42 101.83 -51.39
N VAL A 95 2.13 102.15 -51.35
CA VAL A 95 0.96 101.30 -51.23
C VAL A 95 0.22 101.38 -52.57
N ALA A 96 0.20 100.27 -53.32
CA ALA A 96 -0.81 100.00 -54.36
C ALA A 96 -0.62 98.57 -54.88
N SER A 97 -1.42 97.61 -54.38
CA SER A 97 -1.82 96.34 -55.01
C SER A 97 -2.04 95.22 -53.96
N SER A 98 -2.96 95.45 -53.03
CA SER A 98 -3.18 94.61 -51.83
C SER A 98 -4.48 93.80 -51.83
N ARG A 99 -5.13 93.60 -52.99
CA ARG A 99 -6.34 92.75 -53.08
C ARG A 99 -6.28 91.59 -54.07
N ALA A 100 -5.24 91.50 -54.91
CA ALA A 100 -4.96 90.32 -55.74
C ALA A 100 -3.83 89.44 -55.18
N SER A 101 -3.04 89.96 -54.24
CA SER A 101 -1.90 89.29 -53.60
C SER A 101 -2.26 88.57 -52.28
N SER A 102 -3.34 88.94 -51.60
CA SER A 102 -3.82 88.22 -50.40
C SER A 102 -4.44 86.88 -50.77
N ALA A 103 -5.24 86.82 -51.85
CA ALA A 103 -5.83 85.57 -52.33
C ALA A 103 -4.78 84.58 -52.85
N ARG A 104 -3.71 85.08 -53.50
CA ARG A 104 -2.56 84.24 -53.91
C ARG A 104 -1.73 83.76 -52.71
N ARG A 105 -1.50 84.62 -51.70
CA ARG A 105 -0.79 84.21 -50.47
C ARG A 105 -1.60 83.26 -49.61
N GLU A 106 -2.93 83.37 -49.57
CA GLU A 106 -3.80 82.40 -48.89
C GLU A 106 -3.85 81.07 -49.65
N GLN A 107 -3.88 81.08 -50.99
CA GLN A 107 -3.78 79.85 -51.78
C GLN A 107 -2.39 79.21 -51.70
N GLU A 108 -1.30 79.98 -51.71
CA GLU A 108 0.07 79.47 -51.51
C GLU A 108 0.28 78.98 -50.07
N ALA A 109 -0.27 79.65 -49.06
CA ALA A 109 -0.23 79.18 -47.67
C ALA A 109 -1.09 77.94 -47.46
N ALA A 110 -2.25 77.82 -48.10
CA ALA A 110 -3.08 76.62 -48.06
C ALA A 110 -2.44 75.45 -48.83
N ALA A 111 -1.79 75.71 -49.97
CA ALA A 111 -1.04 74.71 -50.71
C ALA A 111 0.22 74.26 -49.95
N ALA A 112 0.93 75.19 -49.28
CA ALA A 112 2.07 74.87 -48.42
C ALA A 112 1.66 74.12 -47.15
N ALA A 113 0.52 74.48 -46.54
CA ALA A 113 -0.03 73.75 -45.40
C ALA A 113 -0.49 72.34 -45.79
N LYS A 114 -1.12 72.18 -46.97
CA LYS A 114 -1.46 70.87 -47.50
C LYS A 114 -0.22 70.04 -47.83
N ALA A 115 0.79 70.62 -48.48
CA ALA A 115 2.05 69.94 -48.74
C ALA A 115 2.80 69.55 -47.45
N ALA A 116 2.72 70.38 -46.40
CA ALA A 116 3.28 70.07 -45.09
C ALA A 116 2.49 68.94 -44.38
N ALA A 117 1.16 68.92 -44.49
CA ALA A 117 0.32 67.85 -43.97
C ALA A 117 0.55 66.53 -44.72
N ASP A 118 0.66 66.56 -46.05
CA ASP A 118 0.97 65.39 -46.87
C ASP A 118 2.39 64.87 -46.57
N ALA A 119 3.36 65.77 -46.30
CA ALA A 119 4.71 65.40 -45.88
C ALA A 119 4.75 64.80 -44.46
N GLN A 120 3.94 65.31 -43.53
CA GLN A 120 3.79 64.74 -42.19
C GLN A 120 3.14 63.35 -42.23
N ALA A 121 2.09 63.18 -43.03
CA ALA A 121 1.44 61.88 -43.23
C ALA A 121 2.43 60.85 -43.83
N ALA A 122 3.21 61.24 -44.84
CA ALA A 122 4.26 60.38 -45.40
C ALA A 122 5.38 60.06 -44.39
N GLN A 123 5.73 61.01 -43.51
CA GLN A 123 6.72 60.80 -42.45
C GLN A 123 6.19 59.85 -41.36
N GLU A 124 4.92 59.96 -40.99
CA GLU A 124 4.27 59.06 -40.04
C GLU A 124 4.13 57.63 -40.60
N GLU A 125 3.77 57.50 -41.88
CA GLU A 125 3.74 56.21 -42.57
C GLU A 125 5.13 55.58 -42.65
N ALA A 126 6.16 56.34 -42.99
CA ALA A 126 7.55 55.87 -42.99
C ALA A 126 8.03 55.46 -41.58
N ARG A 127 7.62 56.19 -40.54
CA ARG A 127 7.94 55.85 -39.14
C ARG A 127 7.21 54.58 -38.69
N ALA A 128 5.94 54.42 -39.04
CA ALA A 128 5.17 53.21 -38.76
C ALA A 128 5.78 51.99 -39.47
N SER A 129 6.16 52.14 -40.74
CA SER A 129 6.86 51.12 -41.53
C SER A 129 8.17 50.70 -40.87
N ARG A 130 8.96 51.66 -40.38
CA ARG A 130 10.24 51.40 -39.72
C ARG A 130 10.06 50.68 -38.36
N LEU A 131 9.03 51.05 -37.59
CA LEU A 131 8.72 50.37 -36.33
C LEU A 131 8.24 48.92 -36.56
N ALA A 132 7.44 48.69 -37.60
CA ALA A 132 7.03 47.33 -37.98
C ALA A 132 8.23 46.46 -38.39
N GLN A 133 9.18 47.03 -39.15
CA GLN A 133 10.42 46.33 -39.51
C GLN A 133 11.26 45.97 -38.26
N LEU A 134 11.45 46.91 -37.33
CA LEU A 134 12.18 46.65 -36.08
C LEU A 134 11.48 45.60 -35.19
N ALA A 135 10.15 45.58 -35.17
CA ALA A 135 9.39 44.56 -34.45
C ALA A 135 9.57 43.16 -35.07
N ALA A 136 9.57 43.07 -36.40
CA ALA A 136 9.83 41.82 -37.12
C ALA A 136 11.27 41.32 -36.90
N GLU A 137 12.27 42.21 -36.95
CA GLU A 137 13.66 41.87 -36.64
C GLU A 137 13.83 41.41 -35.18
N ALA A 138 13.15 42.06 -34.23
CA ALA A 138 13.17 41.64 -32.82
C ALA A 138 12.49 40.29 -32.59
N GLN A 139 11.42 39.97 -33.32
CA GLN A 139 10.76 38.67 -33.23
C GLN A 139 11.64 37.57 -33.83
N ALA A 140 12.25 37.81 -35.00
CA ALA A 140 13.19 36.86 -35.59
C ALA A 140 14.39 36.57 -34.66
N ALA A 141 14.92 37.58 -34.00
CA ALA A 141 15.99 37.41 -33.01
C ALA A 141 15.54 36.62 -31.76
N ARG A 142 14.27 36.76 -31.34
CA ARG A 142 13.71 35.95 -30.25
C ARG A 142 13.54 34.50 -30.66
N ASP A 143 13.03 34.26 -31.86
CA ASP A 143 12.81 32.91 -32.39
C ASP A 143 14.15 32.17 -32.61
N GLU A 144 15.19 32.89 -33.03
CA GLU A 144 16.55 32.35 -33.12
C GLU A 144 17.14 32.05 -31.73
N ALA A 145 16.92 32.93 -30.75
CA ALA A 145 17.36 32.71 -29.38
C ALA A 145 16.64 31.53 -28.70
N THR A 146 15.34 31.34 -28.95
CA THR A 146 14.60 30.17 -28.43
C THR A 146 15.05 28.89 -29.11
N ALA A 147 15.26 28.88 -30.42
CA ALA A 147 15.80 27.71 -31.13
C ALA A 147 17.21 27.34 -30.64
N ALA A 148 18.07 28.34 -30.39
CA ALA A 148 19.39 28.11 -29.82
C ALA A 148 19.32 27.56 -28.38
N ALA A 149 18.38 28.05 -27.56
CA ALA A 149 18.16 27.55 -26.20
C ALA A 149 17.63 26.11 -26.20
N GLU A 150 16.70 25.76 -27.10
CA GLU A 150 16.20 24.40 -27.27
C GLU A 150 17.30 23.44 -27.74
N ALA A 151 18.13 23.86 -28.69
CA ALA A 151 19.27 23.08 -29.15
C ALA A 151 20.30 22.87 -28.03
N GLN A 152 20.58 23.90 -27.22
CA GLN A 152 21.47 23.79 -26.07
C GLN A 152 20.89 22.88 -24.98
N ALA A 153 19.58 22.93 -24.73
CA ALA A 153 18.89 22.03 -23.80
C ALA A 153 18.93 20.57 -24.29
N ALA A 154 18.72 20.33 -25.59
CA ALA A 154 18.84 19.00 -26.18
C ALA A 154 20.28 18.46 -26.12
N ALA A 155 21.28 19.30 -26.37
CA ALA A 155 22.69 18.94 -26.24
C ALA A 155 23.08 18.64 -24.78
N ALA A 156 22.58 19.43 -23.82
CA ALA A 156 22.78 19.18 -22.39
C ALA A 156 22.10 17.88 -21.94
N ALA A 157 20.89 17.59 -22.41
CA ALA A 157 20.20 16.33 -22.14
C ALA A 157 20.95 15.13 -22.73
N ALA A 158 21.50 15.25 -23.95
CA ALA A 158 22.31 14.22 -24.57
C ALA A 158 23.63 13.99 -23.80
N ALA A 159 24.30 15.06 -23.36
CA ALA A 159 25.51 14.97 -22.54
C ALA A 159 25.23 14.30 -21.18
N ALA A 160 24.14 14.69 -20.51
CA ALA A 160 23.70 14.06 -19.26
C ALA A 160 23.34 12.57 -19.45
N ALA A 161 22.72 12.21 -20.57
CA ALA A 161 22.45 10.82 -20.91
C ALA A 161 23.73 10.01 -21.17
N ALA A 162 24.73 10.61 -21.82
CA ALA A 162 26.02 9.98 -22.06
C ALA A 162 26.83 9.80 -20.76
N GLU A 163 26.83 10.79 -19.87
CA GLU A 163 27.46 10.70 -18.55
C GLU A 163 26.75 9.64 -17.69
N ALA A 164 25.42 9.60 -17.69
CA ALA A 164 24.66 8.56 -17.02
C ALA A 164 24.97 7.17 -17.58
N ALA A 165 25.11 7.02 -18.90
CA ALA A 165 25.49 5.75 -19.53
C ALA A 165 26.92 5.31 -19.16
N ALA A 166 27.86 6.25 -19.10
CA ALA A 166 29.24 5.99 -18.67
C ALA A 166 29.33 5.63 -17.18
N ALA A 167 28.61 6.35 -16.32
CA ALA A 167 28.52 6.07 -14.89
C ALA A 167 27.87 4.70 -14.64
N GLU A 168 26.85 4.34 -15.42
CA GLU A 168 26.20 3.03 -15.37
C GLU A 168 27.12 1.90 -15.88
N ALA A 169 27.94 2.15 -16.90
CA ALA A 169 28.94 1.19 -17.39
C ALA A 169 30.09 0.95 -16.39
N ALA A 170 30.38 1.94 -15.52
CA ALA A 170 31.40 1.83 -14.47
C ALA A 170 30.90 1.12 -13.20
N ARG A 171 29.61 0.80 -13.09
CA ARG A 171 29.08 0.09 -11.91
C ARG A 171 29.64 -1.33 -11.84
N PRO A 172 30.02 -1.83 -10.65
CA PRO A 172 30.48 -3.19 -10.48
C PRO A 172 29.39 -4.16 -10.95
N ILE A 173 29.79 -5.19 -11.70
CA ILE A 173 28.86 -6.20 -12.20
C ILE A 173 28.25 -6.91 -10.98
N PRO A 174 26.91 -6.95 -10.84
CA PRO A 174 26.28 -7.64 -9.73
C PRO A 174 26.57 -9.15 -9.83
N VAL A 175 26.97 -9.75 -8.72
CA VAL A 175 27.40 -11.16 -8.65
C VAL A 175 26.34 -11.96 -7.90
N ALA A 176 25.94 -13.11 -8.45
CA ALA A 176 25.08 -14.05 -7.73
C ALA A 176 25.83 -14.67 -6.53
N ARG A 177 25.12 -14.85 -5.42
CA ARG A 177 25.71 -15.36 -4.18
C ARG A 177 25.42 -16.84 -4.01
N ASP A 178 26.36 -17.54 -3.37
CA ASP A 178 26.08 -18.87 -2.85
C ASP A 178 25.13 -18.78 -1.66
N SER A 179 24.17 -19.70 -1.59
CA SER A 179 23.16 -19.75 -0.53
C SER A 179 23.16 -21.14 0.10
N PRO A 180 23.52 -21.28 1.39
CA PRO A 180 23.49 -22.55 2.10
C PRO A 180 22.05 -23.07 2.33
N LEU A 181 21.03 -22.27 1.98
CA LEU A 181 19.64 -22.71 1.99
C LEU A 181 19.35 -23.78 0.94
N ILE A 182 20.18 -23.90 -0.11
CA ILE A 182 20.01 -24.93 -1.13
C ILE A 182 20.16 -26.34 -0.54
N ASP A 183 21.06 -26.51 0.44
CA ASP A 183 21.26 -27.81 1.11
C ASP A 183 20.01 -28.23 1.88
N VAL A 184 19.26 -27.25 2.41
CA VAL A 184 17.96 -27.49 3.07
C VAL A 184 16.92 -27.98 2.06
N ILE A 185 16.89 -27.38 0.87
CA ILE A 185 15.94 -27.73 -0.21
C ILE A 185 16.18 -29.16 -0.69
N ARG A 186 17.45 -29.59 -0.78
CA ARG A 186 17.83 -30.95 -1.17
C ARG A 186 17.52 -32.01 -0.11
N GLY A 187 17.03 -31.60 1.06
CA GLY A 187 16.73 -32.50 2.17
C GLY A 187 17.99 -33.01 2.89
N GLU A 188 19.16 -32.40 2.64
CA GLU A 188 20.41 -32.77 3.31
C GLU A 188 20.47 -32.20 4.74
N ALA A 189 19.65 -31.17 5.04
CA ALA A 189 19.52 -30.59 6.36
C ALA A 189 18.05 -30.56 6.83
N PHE A 190 17.77 -31.20 7.97
CA PHE A 190 16.43 -31.26 8.56
C PHE A 190 16.08 -30.00 9.39
N ASP A 191 17.09 -29.27 9.87
CA ASP A 191 16.93 -28.08 10.72
C ASP A 191 16.79 -26.79 9.91
N ILE A 192 15.69 -26.68 9.16
CA ILE A 192 15.36 -25.53 8.31
C ILE A 192 15.50 -24.21 9.07
N ARG A 193 14.99 -24.15 10.30
CA ARG A 193 14.97 -22.96 11.14
C ARG A 193 16.39 -22.46 11.42
N ASP A 194 17.27 -23.37 11.83
CA ASP A 194 18.60 -23.01 12.30
C ASP A 194 19.46 -22.62 11.10
N LYS A 195 19.34 -23.33 9.98
CA LYS A 195 19.98 -22.93 8.71
C LYS A 195 19.54 -21.56 8.20
N VAL A 196 18.25 -21.24 8.26
CA VAL A 196 17.77 -19.90 7.88
C VAL A 196 18.34 -18.84 8.82
N LYS A 197 18.34 -19.07 10.13
CA LYS A 197 18.92 -18.15 11.12
C LYS A 197 20.42 -17.94 10.92
N ASP A 198 21.18 -19.00 10.67
CA ASP A 198 22.63 -18.95 10.42
C ASP A 198 22.95 -18.18 9.13
N SER A 199 22.04 -18.22 8.16
CA SER A 199 22.16 -17.51 6.88
C SER A 199 21.69 -16.05 6.95
N MET A 200 20.91 -15.66 7.97
CA MET A 200 20.35 -14.30 8.04
C MET A 200 21.41 -13.18 8.04
N PRO A 201 22.57 -13.30 8.74
CA PRO A 201 23.57 -12.24 8.75
C PRO A 201 24.19 -11.93 7.37
N SER A 202 24.19 -12.89 6.44
CA SER A 202 24.72 -12.68 5.08
C SER A 202 23.68 -12.15 4.08
N MET A 203 22.39 -12.17 4.44
CA MET A 203 21.32 -11.70 3.57
C MET A 203 21.22 -10.17 3.58
N PRO A 204 21.16 -9.52 2.40
CA PRO A 204 20.93 -8.08 2.34
C PRO A 204 19.52 -7.73 2.80
N PHE A 205 19.34 -6.52 3.34
CA PHE A 205 17.99 -5.94 3.46
C PHE A 205 17.46 -5.65 2.04
N PRO A 206 16.20 -6.02 1.70
CA PRO A 206 15.10 -6.50 2.55
C PRO A 206 14.96 -8.02 2.73
N VAL A 207 15.81 -8.84 2.10
CA VAL A 207 15.73 -10.31 2.13
C VAL A 207 15.83 -10.86 3.56
N SER A 208 16.66 -10.25 4.41
CA SER A 208 16.76 -10.63 5.82
C SER A 208 15.46 -10.43 6.62
N ALA A 209 14.60 -9.48 6.23
CA ALA A 209 13.27 -9.32 6.84
C ALA A 209 12.32 -10.45 6.39
N ALA A 210 12.37 -10.84 5.11
CA ALA A 210 11.64 -12.01 4.63
C ALA A 210 12.08 -13.31 5.31
N ALA A 211 13.38 -13.47 5.57
CA ALA A 211 13.90 -14.62 6.30
C ALA A 211 13.28 -14.78 7.70
N LYS A 212 13.01 -13.66 8.41
CA LYS A 212 12.33 -13.70 9.72
C LYS A 212 10.91 -14.24 9.63
N GLU A 213 10.18 -13.89 8.57
CA GLU A 213 8.83 -14.44 8.32
C GLU A 213 8.90 -15.95 8.03
N VAL A 214 9.89 -16.39 7.24
CA VAL A 214 10.10 -17.82 6.95
C VAL A 214 10.47 -18.60 8.22
N VAL A 215 11.30 -18.03 9.11
CA VAL A 215 11.59 -18.62 10.43
C VAL A 215 10.32 -18.73 11.28
N THR A 216 9.44 -17.73 11.20
CA THR A 216 8.16 -17.75 11.92
C THR A 216 7.25 -18.86 11.39
N LEU A 217 7.11 -18.98 10.07
CA LEU A 217 6.39 -20.09 9.43
C LEU A 217 7.00 -21.46 9.77
N ALA A 218 8.33 -21.56 9.80
CA ALA A 218 9.02 -22.79 10.17
C ALA A 218 8.75 -23.19 11.63
N ASN A 219 8.73 -22.22 12.54
CA ASN A 219 8.36 -22.46 13.95
C ASN A 219 6.89 -22.86 14.08
N GLN A 220 5.98 -22.19 13.38
CA GLN A 220 4.56 -22.52 13.39
C GLN A 220 4.34 -23.94 12.85
N SER A 221 4.80 -24.25 11.65
CA SER A 221 4.67 -25.59 11.07
C SER A 221 5.28 -26.71 11.92
N ALA A 222 6.42 -26.47 12.60
CA ALA A 222 7.02 -27.45 13.51
C ALA A 222 6.22 -27.67 14.82
N ASN A 223 5.46 -26.66 15.24
CA ASN A 223 4.60 -26.69 16.42
C ASN A 223 3.15 -27.03 16.10
N CYS A 224 2.79 -27.15 14.81
CA CYS A 224 1.44 -27.52 14.42
C CYS A 224 1.16 -28.97 14.79
N PHE A 225 -0.05 -29.17 15.32
CA PHE A 225 -0.51 -30.47 15.75
C PHE A 225 -1.17 -31.23 14.62
N ALA A 226 -1.69 -30.59 13.58
CA ALA A 226 -2.35 -31.29 12.48
C ALA A 226 -1.85 -30.80 11.11
N ASN A 227 -2.19 -31.53 10.04
CA ASN A 227 -1.90 -31.16 8.66
C ASN A 227 -0.41 -30.93 8.36
N ALA A 228 0.48 -31.66 9.05
CA ALA A 228 1.90 -31.39 9.02
C ALA A 228 2.53 -31.61 7.64
N ASP A 229 2.03 -32.55 6.85
CA ASP A 229 2.55 -32.83 5.50
C ASP A 229 2.38 -31.61 4.58
N ASN A 230 1.17 -31.06 4.50
CA ASN A 230 0.90 -29.87 3.70
C ASN A 230 1.66 -28.65 4.22
N LEU A 231 1.74 -28.46 5.54
CA LEU A 231 2.50 -27.35 6.13
C LEU A 231 4.01 -27.49 5.92
N SER A 232 4.54 -28.71 5.95
CA SER A 232 5.95 -28.99 5.66
C SER A 232 6.27 -28.68 4.20
N ALA A 233 5.35 -28.97 3.28
CA ALA A 233 5.47 -28.66 1.86
C ALA A 233 5.43 -27.14 1.62
N LEU A 234 4.54 -26.39 2.28
CA LEU A 234 4.54 -24.92 2.22
C LEU A 234 5.84 -24.33 2.79
N ARG A 235 6.32 -24.85 3.92
CA ARG A 235 7.59 -24.45 4.53
C ARG A 235 8.77 -24.67 3.59
N GLN A 236 8.89 -25.85 2.98
CA GLN A 236 9.96 -26.16 2.02
C GLN A 236 9.93 -25.22 0.81
N ARG A 237 8.74 -24.96 0.27
CA ARG A 237 8.57 -24.00 -0.84
C ARG A 237 8.94 -22.57 -0.43
N ALA A 238 8.54 -22.12 0.75
CA ALA A 238 8.93 -20.80 1.26
C ALA A 238 10.46 -20.68 1.38
N VAL A 239 11.14 -21.71 1.86
CA VAL A 239 12.62 -21.74 1.92
C VAL A 239 13.23 -21.69 0.53
N ALA A 240 12.66 -22.40 -0.44
CA ALA A 240 13.10 -22.34 -1.83
C ALA A 240 12.94 -20.95 -2.46
N GLY A 241 11.80 -20.28 -2.22
CA GLY A 241 11.60 -18.89 -2.63
C GLY A 241 12.59 -17.93 -1.96
N LEU A 242 12.87 -18.11 -0.67
CA LEU A 242 13.89 -17.32 0.05
C LEU A 242 15.29 -17.57 -0.51
N ALA A 243 15.63 -18.80 -0.88
CA ALA A 243 16.91 -19.12 -1.48
C ALA A 243 17.09 -18.42 -2.82
N LEU A 244 16.06 -18.36 -3.67
CA LEU A 244 16.09 -17.61 -4.93
C LEU A 244 16.30 -16.11 -4.69
N LEU A 245 15.59 -15.52 -3.72
CA LEU A 245 15.78 -14.12 -3.33
C LEU A 245 17.20 -13.84 -2.84
N HIS A 246 17.81 -14.78 -2.11
CA HIS A 246 19.17 -14.65 -1.61
C HIS A 246 20.22 -14.79 -2.72
N ILE A 247 20.10 -15.80 -3.59
CA ILE A 247 21.04 -16.05 -4.69
C ILE A 247 21.07 -14.86 -5.66
N TYR A 248 19.89 -14.32 -5.97
CA TYR A 248 19.73 -13.27 -6.98
C TYR A 248 19.52 -11.87 -6.42
N SER A 249 19.74 -11.64 -5.13
CA SER A 249 19.48 -10.34 -4.50
C SER A 249 20.18 -9.18 -5.23
N ASP A 250 21.43 -9.40 -5.63
CA ASP A 250 22.25 -8.37 -6.28
C ASP A 250 21.79 -8.14 -7.72
N LEU A 251 21.43 -9.20 -8.46
CA LEU A 251 20.85 -9.08 -9.81
C LEU A 251 19.48 -8.40 -9.81
N LEU A 252 18.64 -8.69 -8.82
CA LEU A 252 17.30 -8.13 -8.65
C LEU A 252 17.33 -6.67 -8.21
N ARG A 253 18.42 -6.24 -7.56
CA ARG A 253 18.63 -4.84 -7.22
C ARG A 253 18.85 -3.99 -8.46
N ASP A 254 19.58 -4.53 -9.43
CA ASP A 254 19.88 -3.85 -10.68
C ASP A 254 18.84 -4.10 -11.78
N ALA A 255 17.88 -5.00 -11.53
CA ALA A 255 16.78 -5.24 -12.45
C ALA A 255 15.90 -3.98 -12.59
N PRO A 256 15.49 -3.62 -13.82
CA PRO A 256 14.62 -2.47 -14.04
C PRO A 256 13.30 -2.67 -13.29
N PRO A 257 12.71 -1.61 -12.71
CA PRO A 257 11.40 -1.70 -12.08
C PRO A 257 10.36 -2.14 -13.11
N THR A 258 9.33 -2.86 -12.66
CA THR A 258 8.20 -3.19 -13.55
C THR A 258 7.51 -1.92 -14.02
N PRO A 259 6.83 -1.94 -15.19
CA PRO A 259 6.09 -0.77 -15.67
C PRO A 259 5.10 -0.22 -14.62
N ALA A 260 4.46 -1.10 -13.85
CA ALA A 260 3.56 -0.72 -12.76
C ALA A 260 4.31 -0.05 -11.59
N ALA A 261 5.47 -0.58 -11.17
CA ALA A 261 6.28 0.03 -10.12
C ALA A 261 6.91 1.36 -10.58
N ALA A 262 7.30 1.45 -11.84
CA ALA A 262 7.78 2.66 -12.47
C ALA A 262 6.67 3.73 -12.54
N ALA A 263 5.45 3.34 -12.91
CA ALA A 263 4.29 4.23 -12.92
C ALA A 263 3.90 4.70 -11.50
N ALA A 264 3.91 3.79 -10.50
CA ALA A 264 3.63 4.15 -9.11
C ALA A 264 4.70 5.09 -8.53
N ALA A 265 5.98 4.85 -8.82
CA ALA A 265 7.06 5.75 -8.43
C ALA A 265 6.96 7.11 -9.13
N ALA A 266 6.62 7.14 -10.42
CA ALA A 266 6.39 8.38 -11.15
C ALA A 266 5.21 9.18 -10.56
N ALA A 267 4.14 8.49 -10.14
CA ALA A 267 3.00 9.11 -9.46
C ALA A 267 3.38 9.66 -8.07
N ALA A 268 4.19 8.93 -7.30
CA ALA A 268 4.61 9.34 -5.95
C ALA A 268 5.53 10.56 -5.94
N VAL A 269 6.31 10.78 -7.00
CA VAL A 269 7.24 11.91 -7.12
C VAL A 269 6.53 13.21 -7.58
N GLY A 270 5.22 13.17 -7.82
CA GLY A 270 4.42 14.38 -8.02
C GLY A 270 4.78 15.16 -9.29
N GLY A 271 5.04 14.47 -10.41
CA GLY A 271 5.25 15.10 -11.72
C GLY A 271 6.54 15.92 -11.88
N GLY A 272 7.39 16.01 -10.86
CA GLY A 272 8.71 16.62 -10.94
C GLY A 272 9.67 15.75 -11.75
N ALA A 273 10.42 16.36 -12.68
CA ALA A 273 11.36 15.69 -13.57
C ALA A 273 12.18 14.60 -12.85
N ALA A 274 11.96 13.35 -13.26
CA ALA A 274 12.58 12.19 -12.65
C ALA A 274 14.11 12.35 -12.67
N VAL A 275 14.75 12.32 -11.48
CA VAL A 275 16.22 12.26 -11.39
C VAL A 275 16.66 10.95 -12.05
N PRO A 276 17.36 10.99 -13.19
CA PRO A 276 17.73 9.78 -13.91
C PRO A 276 18.81 9.04 -13.13
N GLY A 277 18.54 7.78 -12.75
CA GLY A 277 19.58 6.78 -12.46
C GLY A 277 19.81 6.35 -11.00
N GLY A 278 19.14 6.96 -10.01
CA GLY A 278 19.42 6.68 -8.59
C GLY A 278 18.33 5.89 -7.84
N ALA A 279 17.11 6.43 -7.77
CA ALA A 279 16.08 5.95 -6.83
C ALA A 279 15.31 4.70 -7.28
N ALA A 280 15.33 4.38 -8.59
CA ALA A 280 14.62 3.22 -9.13
C ALA A 280 15.40 1.91 -8.99
N ALA A 281 16.73 1.98 -8.84
CA ALA A 281 17.59 0.83 -8.61
C ALA A 281 17.27 0.24 -7.22
N GLY A 282 16.84 -1.02 -7.17
CA GLY A 282 16.43 -1.72 -5.95
C GLY A 282 14.93 -1.86 -5.76
N MET A 283 14.08 -1.10 -6.47
CA MET A 283 12.63 -1.28 -6.36
C MET A 283 12.17 -2.67 -6.80
N GLY A 284 12.88 -3.29 -7.74
CA GLY A 284 12.62 -4.67 -8.16
C GLY A 284 12.74 -5.67 -7.01
N LEU A 285 13.86 -5.65 -6.30
CA LEU A 285 14.10 -6.49 -5.12
C LEU A 285 13.13 -6.17 -3.98
N HIS A 286 12.88 -4.89 -3.69
CA HIS A 286 11.95 -4.49 -2.63
C HIS A 286 10.52 -4.95 -2.90
N ALA A 287 10.01 -4.73 -4.11
CA ALA A 287 8.68 -5.17 -4.50
C ALA A 287 8.54 -6.69 -4.42
N ALA A 288 9.50 -7.43 -5.01
CA ALA A 288 9.44 -8.90 -5.00
C ALA A 288 9.58 -9.48 -3.57
N THR A 289 10.43 -8.88 -2.74
CA THR A 289 10.56 -9.29 -1.33
C THR A 289 9.29 -8.96 -0.54
N SER A 290 8.63 -7.84 -0.80
CA SER A 290 7.35 -7.51 -0.17
C SER A 290 6.28 -8.53 -0.54
N THR A 291 6.09 -8.80 -1.83
CA THR A 291 5.14 -9.83 -2.29
C THR A 291 5.45 -11.19 -1.69
N PHE A 292 6.73 -11.57 -1.62
CA PHE A 292 7.13 -12.81 -0.96
C PHE A 292 6.76 -12.83 0.53
N ARG A 293 6.96 -11.73 1.27
CA ARG A 293 6.58 -11.61 2.68
C ARG A 293 5.08 -11.76 2.87
N ASP A 294 4.28 -11.12 2.02
CA ASP A 294 2.82 -11.22 2.07
C ASP A 294 2.36 -12.67 1.85
N LEU A 295 2.99 -13.39 0.92
CA LEU A 295 2.72 -14.81 0.68
C LEU A 295 3.11 -15.68 1.89
N VAL A 296 4.28 -15.46 2.50
CA VAL A 296 4.71 -16.20 3.70
C VAL A 296 3.79 -15.89 4.89
N ALA A 297 3.32 -14.65 5.03
CA ALA A 297 2.34 -14.28 6.04
C ALA A 297 0.99 -14.98 5.80
N ALA A 298 0.55 -15.10 4.54
CA ALA A 298 -0.64 -15.86 4.18
C ALA A 298 -0.49 -17.36 4.44
N MET A 299 0.68 -17.95 4.16
CA MET A 299 1.00 -19.33 4.55
C MET A 299 1.00 -19.52 6.06
N SER A 300 1.49 -18.53 6.81
CA SER A 300 1.46 -18.53 8.27
C SER A 300 0.02 -18.45 8.79
N ALA A 301 -0.83 -17.63 8.17
CA ALA A 301 -2.26 -17.57 8.48
C ALA A 301 -2.97 -18.91 8.19
N PHE A 302 -2.63 -19.57 7.07
CA PHE A 302 -3.09 -20.93 6.75
C PHE A 302 -2.65 -21.96 7.79
N ALA A 303 -1.46 -21.80 8.40
CA ALA A 303 -0.96 -22.71 9.43
C ALA A 303 -1.66 -22.55 10.80
N ARG A 304 -2.12 -21.33 11.15
CA ARG A 304 -2.62 -21.01 12.51
C ARG A 304 -3.71 -21.97 13.03
N PRO A 305 -4.76 -22.35 12.27
CA PRO A 305 -5.81 -23.25 12.76
C PRO A 305 -5.27 -24.61 13.22
N TYR A 306 -4.17 -25.08 12.62
CA TYR A 306 -3.57 -26.38 12.88
C TYR A 306 -2.61 -26.40 14.07
N CYS A 307 -2.24 -25.24 14.60
CA CYS A 307 -1.30 -25.08 15.71
C CYS A 307 -1.98 -24.89 17.07
N GLY A 308 -3.29 -24.61 17.10
CA GLY A 308 -4.04 -24.37 18.33
C GLY A 308 -4.70 -25.63 18.91
N ARG A 309 -5.33 -25.47 20.09
CA ARG A 309 -6.17 -26.51 20.72
C ARG A 309 -7.35 -26.93 19.84
N GLY A 310 -7.86 -26.01 19.02
CA GLY A 310 -8.96 -26.26 18.08
C GLY A 310 -8.55 -26.98 16.80
N CYS A 311 -7.30 -27.43 16.65
CA CYS A 311 -6.81 -28.05 15.41
C CYS A 311 -7.60 -29.30 15.01
N VAL A 312 -7.94 -30.18 15.97
CA VAL A 312 -8.72 -31.40 15.69
C VAL A 312 -10.10 -31.02 15.19
N LEU A 313 -10.78 -30.08 15.86
CA LEU A 313 -12.10 -29.62 15.44
C LEU A 313 -12.05 -28.96 14.05
N HIS A 314 -11.02 -28.16 13.78
CA HIS A 314 -10.79 -27.59 12.45
C HIS A 314 -10.63 -28.69 11.40
N MET A 315 -9.81 -29.72 11.65
CA MET A 315 -9.65 -30.85 10.71
C MET A 315 -10.96 -31.60 10.43
N LEU A 316 -11.87 -31.68 11.41
CA LEU A 316 -13.14 -32.38 11.26
C LEU A 316 -14.24 -31.51 10.61
N ALA A 317 -14.16 -30.18 10.75
CA ALA A 317 -15.20 -29.25 10.32
C ALA A 317 -14.84 -28.41 9.08
N ALA A 318 -13.54 -28.23 8.79
CA ALA A 318 -13.08 -27.40 7.68
C ALA A 318 -13.50 -27.97 6.33
N ASP A 319 -13.95 -27.10 5.42
CA ASP A 319 -14.28 -27.50 4.05
C ASP A 319 -13.01 -27.92 3.28
N PRO A 320 -12.87 -29.20 2.89
CA PRO A 320 -11.69 -29.70 2.20
C PRO A 320 -11.50 -29.04 0.84
N ALA A 321 -12.58 -28.64 0.17
CA ALA A 321 -12.49 -27.98 -1.13
C ALA A 321 -11.89 -26.58 -0.98
N ALA A 322 -12.36 -25.80 0.00
CA ALA A 322 -11.82 -24.48 0.32
C ALA A 322 -10.35 -24.55 0.77
N GLU A 323 -10.00 -25.51 1.63
CA GLU A 323 -8.62 -25.70 2.13
C GLU A 323 -7.65 -26.09 1.00
N LYS A 324 -8.05 -27.03 0.15
CA LYS A 324 -7.28 -27.43 -1.04
C LYS A 324 -7.11 -26.26 -2.01
N ALA A 325 -8.16 -25.47 -2.24
CA ALA A 325 -8.10 -24.29 -3.10
C ALA A 325 -7.18 -23.21 -2.52
N ALA A 326 -7.23 -22.95 -1.21
CA ALA A 326 -6.35 -22.01 -0.54
C ALA A 326 -4.88 -22.43 -0.63
N PHE A 327 -4.59 -23.71 -0.38
CA PHE A 327 -3.24 -24.26 -0.55
C PHE A 327 -2.76 -24.14 -2.00
N ALA A 328 -3.58 -24.55 -2.98
CA ALA A 328 -3.22 -24.49 -4.39
C ALA A 328 -2.96 -23.05 -4.85
N ARG A 329 -3.76 -22.10 -4.38
CA ARG A 329 -3.55 -20.67 -4.63
C ARG A 329 -2.20 -20.19 -4.09
N LEU A 330 -1.87 -20.49 -2.82
CA LEU A 330 -0.60 -20.09 -2.21
C LEU A 330 0.62 -20.66 -2.97
N VAL A 331 0.54 -21.93 -3.37
CA VAL A 331 1.60 -22.58 -4.16
C VAL A 331 1.72 -21.94 -5.55
N SER A 332 0.59 -21.67 -6.21
CA SER A 332 0.56 -21.03 -7.53
C SER A 332 1.13 -19.61 -7.49
N GLU A 333 0.70 -18.79 -6.54
CA GLU A 333 1.18 -17.41 -6.39
C GLU A 333 2.69 -17.37 -6.08
N LEU A 334 3.18 -18.28 -5.23
CA LEU A 334 4.61 -18.39 -4.95
C LEU A 334 5.42 -18.85 -6.18
N THR A 335 4.86 -19.77 -6.97
CA THR A 335 5.51 -20.24 -8.21
C THR A 335 5.58 -19.14 -9.25
N ILE A 336 4.49 -18.38 -9.44
CA ILE A 336 4.45 -17.21 -10.33
C ILE A 336 5.50 -16.17 -9.90
N LEU A 337 5.59 -15.89 -8.60
CA LEU A 337 6.61 -14.99 -8.08
C LEU A 337 8.02 -15.48 -8.37
N ALA A 338 8.29 -16.78 -8.20
CA ALA A 338 9.59 -17.35 -8.49
C ALA A 338 9.96 -17.28 -9.98
N ASP A 339 9.00 -17.51 -10.87
CA ASP A 339 9.21 -17.37 -12.32
C ASP A 339 9.49 -15.91 -12.70
N ASP A 340 8.76 -14.96 -12.11
CA ASP A 340 9.02 -13.53 -12.28
C ASP A 340 10.40 -13.13 -11.75
N LEU A 341 10.80 -13.61 -10.57
CA LEU A 341 12.14 -13.41 -10.02
C LEU A 341 13.22 -13.90 -10.97
N MET A 342 13.06 -15.10 -11.53
CA MET A 342 14.02 -15.68 -12.48
C MET A 342 14.06 -14.91 -13.80
N ASN A 343 12.92 -14.49 -14.32
CA ASN A 343 12.85 -13.71 -15.55
C ASN A 343 13.52 -12.34 -15.36
N ARG A 344 13.29 -11.68 -14.23
CA ARG A 344 13.97 -10.41 -13.89
C ARG A 344 15.48 -10.60 -13.71
N ALA A 345 15.90 -11.66 -13.02
CA ALA A 345 17.31 -12.00 -12.86
C ALA A 345 17.98 -12.25 -14.22
N ARG A 346 17.34 -13.01 -15.12
CA ARG A 346 17.84 -13.30 -16.48
C ARG A 346 17.97 -12.06 -17.36
N ASN A 347 17.08 -11.09 -17.17
CA ASN A 347 17.10 -9.82 -17.91
C ASN A 347 18.05 -8.78 -17.27
N SER A 348 18.68 -9.10 -16.14
CA SER A 348 19.66 -8.22 -15.50
C SER A 348 21.01 -8.27 -16.24
N ARG A 349 21.78 -7.17 -16.17
CA ARG A 349 23.09 -7.05 -16.86
C ARG A 349 24.11 -8.09 -16.39
N GLY A 350 24.04 -8.50 -15.13
CA GLY A 350 24.98 -9.46 -14.53
C GLY A 350 24.69 -10.92 -14.83
N TRP A 351 23.57 -11.25 -15.49
CA TRP A 351 23.17 -12.65 -15.70
C TRP A 351 24.24 -13.47 -16.45
N SER A 352 24.88 -12.87 -17.46
CA SER A 352 25.94 -13.53 -18.23
C SER A 352 27.16 -13.94 -17.39
N GLY A 353 27.35 -13.31 -16.24
CA GLY A 353 28.41 -13.62 -15.28
C GLY A 353 28.00 -14.64 -14.22
N VAL A 354 26.76 -15.13 -14.21
CA VAL A 354 26.29 -16.11 -13.22
C VAL A 354 26.92 -17.48 -13.51
N PRO A 355 27.70 -18.05 -12.56
CA PRO A 355 28.24 -19.39 -12.69
C PRO A 355 27.14 -20.43 -12.96
N GLN A 356 27.39 -21.37 -13.88
CA GLN A 356 26.44 -22.42 -14.22
C GLN A 356 26.06 -23.29 -13.00
N SER A 357 26.98 -23.43 -12.03
CA SER A 357 26.70 -24.11 -10.75
C SER A 357 25.67 -23.38 -9.88
N LEU A 358 25.61 -22.04 -9.92
CA LEU A 358 24.57 -21.27 -9.24
C LEU A 358 23.24 -21.34 -9.99
N SER A 359 23.28 -21.28 -11.32
CA SER A 359 22.07 -21.49 -12.14
C SER A 359 21.44 -22.85 -11.86
N GLY A 360 22.23 -23.93 -11.84
CA GLY A 360 21.71 -25.28 -11.55
C GLY A 360 21.10 -25.39 -10.14
N ARG A 361 21.67 -24.70 -9.15
CA ARG A 361 21.10 -24.65 -7.78
C ARG A 361 19.80 -23.86 -7.71
N ALA A 362 19.67 -22.79 -8.50
CA ALA A 362 18.39 -22.10 -8.64
C ALA A 362 17.34 -22.96 -9.35
N ASP A 363 17.75 -23.77 -10.33
CA ASP A 363 16.86 -24.73 -10.99
C ASP A 363 16.34 -25.78 -9.98
N ASP A 364 17.15 -26.24 -9.03
CA ASP A 364 16.69 -27.10 -7.93
C ASP A 364 15.62 -26.41 -7.06
N ALA A 365 15.82 -25.14 -6.72
CA ALA A 365 14.84 -24.37 -5.96
C ALA A 365 13.53 -24.19 -6.74
N LEU A 366 13.60 -23.91 -8.04
CA LEU A 366 12.43 -23.84 -8.93
C LEU A 366 11.74 -25.20 -9.05
N LEU A 367 12.50 -26.29 -9.07
CA LEU A 367 11.96 -27.64 -9.11
C LEU A 367 11.12 -27.91 -7.86
N VAL A 368 11.61 -27.56 -6.66
CA VAL A 368 10.84 -27.73 -5.42
C VAL A 368 9.61 -26.84 -5.37
N LEU A 369 9.68 -25.62 -5.91
CA LEU A 369 8.53 -24.72 -6.01
C LEU A 369 7.43 -25.31 -6.91
N ARG A 370 7.81 -25.79 -8.10
CA ARG A 370 6.89 -26.30 -9.13
C ARG A 370 6.41 -27.73 -8.87
N LEU A 371 7.31 -28.61 -8.45
CA LEU A 371 7.11 -30.05 -8.32
C LEU A 371 7.12 -30.54 -6.87
N GLY A 372 7.14 -29.62 -5.89
CA GLY A 372 7.00 -30.00 -4.50
C GLY A 372 5.72 -30.83 -4.24
N PRO A 373 5.59 -31.44 -3.04
CA PRO A 373 4.47 -32.31 -2.72
C PRO A 373 3.13 -31.64 -3.01
N SER A 374 2.25 -32.35 -3.70
CA SER A 374 0.87 -31.93 -3.89
C SER A 374 0.12 -31.91 -2.57
N TYR A 375 -1.01 -31.20 -2.53
CA TYR A 375 -1.91 -31.23 -1.38
C TYR A 375 -2.31 -32.67 -1.06
N THR A 376 -2.08 -33.09 0.18
CA THR A 376 -2.50 -34.40 0.69
C THR A 376 -3.88 -34.26 1.32
N ASP A 377 -4.83 -35.05 0.82
CA ASP A 377 -6.26 -34.88 1.10
C ASP A 377 -6.72 -35.64 2.35
N HIS A 378 -6.16 -35.26 3.51
CA HIS A 378 -6.54 -35.83 4.81
C HIS A 378 -7.94 -35.37 5.23
N LEU A 379 -8.31 -34.12 4.91
CA LEU A 379 -9.58 -33.51 5.30
C LEU A 379 -10.77 -34.22 4.67
N THR A 380 -10.72 -34.55 3.36
CA THR A 380 -11.85 -35.24 2.71
C THR A 380 -12.11 -36.61 3.33
N LYS A 381 -11.04 -37.34 3.69
CA LYS A 381 -11.16 -38.64 4.36
C LYS A 381 -11.76 -38.51 5.76
N LEU A 382 -11.26 -37.56 6.55
CA LEU A 382 -11.78 -37.29 7.89
C LEU A 382 -13.24 -36.84 7.85
N GLN A 383 -13.61 -35.94 6.94
CA GLN A 383 -15.01 -35.54 6.75
C GLN A 383 -15.89 -36.70 6.31
N GLY A 384 -15.38 -37.59 5.45
CA GLY A 384 -16.06 -38.84 5.10
C GLY A 384 -16.37 -39.67 6.34
N ALA A 385 -15.37 -39.87 7.21
CA ALA A 385 -15.53 -40.57 8.48
C ALA A 385 -16.53 -39.86 9.43
N VAL A 386 -16.47 -38.52 9.54
CA VAL A 386 -17.42 -37.73 10.35
C VAL A 386 -18.85 -37.89 9.84
N LYS A 387 -19.07 -37.83 8.51
CA LYS A 387 -20.38 -38.06 7.90
C LYS A 387 -20.88 -39.48 8.16
N SER A 388 -20.02 -40.48 8.03
CA SER A 388 -20.35 -41.88 8.34
C SER A 388 -20.67 -42.11 9.82
N ALA A 389 -20.10 -41.33 10.72
CA ALA A 389 -20.37 -41.38 12.16
C ALA A 389 -21.66 -40.64 12.57
N GLY A 390 -22.42 -40.05 11.64
CA GLY A 390 -23.66 -39.32 11.93
C GLY A 390 -23.49 -37.81 12.07
N GLY A 391 -22.30 -37.27 11.74
CA GLY A 391 -22.01 -35.84 11.78
C GLY A 391 -21.14 -35.42 12.96
N LEU A 392 -20.74 -34.14 12.95
CA LEU A 392 -19.78 -33.61 13.91
C LEU A 392 -20.32 -33.64 15.35
N ASP A 393 -21.62 -33.43 15.55
CA ASP A 393 -22.25 -33.45 16.87
C ASP A 393 -22.19 -34.84 17.50
N THR A 394 -22.39 -35.90 16.70
CA THR A 394 -22.27 -37.29 17.16
C THR A 394 -20.82 -37.62 17.52
N VAL A 395 -19.86 -37.21 16.69
CA VAL A 395 -18.43 -37.38 16.97
C VAL A 395 -18.02 -36.67 18.26
N CYS A 396 -18.50 -35.45 18.50
CA CYS A 396 -18.24 -34.72 19.73
C CYS A 396 -18.92 -35.38 20.94
N GLY A 397 -20.07 -36.03 20.76
CA GLY A 397 -20.81 -36.70 21.84
C GLY A 397 -20.17 -38.00 22.31
N SER A 398 -19.42 -38.69 21.45
CA SER A 398 -18.73 -39.94 21.76
C SER A 398 -17.34 -40.01 21.09
N PRO A 399 -16.38 -39.14 21.49
CA PRO A 399 -15.11 -39.00 20.80
C PRO A 399 -14.26 -40.27 20.85
N GLU A 400 -14.34 -41.06 21.92
CA GLU A 400 -13.61 -42.33 22.04
C GLU A 400 -14.02 -43.35 20.97
N ALA A 401 -15.33 -43.53 20.77
CA ALA A 401 -15.86 -44.47 19.79
C ALA A 401 -15.50 -44.08 18.34
N PHE A 402 -15.48 -42.78 18.05
CA PHE A 402 -15.03 -42.28 16.75
C PHE A 402 -13.53 -42.50 16.54
N LEU A 403 -12.73 -42.21 17.56
CA LEU A 403 -11.28 -42.34 17.52
C LEU A 403 -10.79 -43.79 17.64
N ASP A 404 -11.64 -44.76 18.00
CA ASP A 404 -11.30 -46.20 17.90
C ASP A 404 -11.12 -46.68 16.45
N SER A 405 -11.60 -45.91 15.47
CA SER A 405 -11.34 -46.18 14.06
C SER A 405 -9.87 -45.95 13.74
N ALA A 406 -9.15 -47.03 13.40
CA ALA A 406 -7.74 -46.98 12.99
C ALA A 406 -7.50 -46.02 11.83
N LEU A 407 -8.48 -45.85 10.92
CA LEU A 407 -8.40 -44.90 9.81
C LEU A 407 -8.42 -43.45 10.30
N VAL A 408 -9.24 -43.13 11.29
CA VAL A 408 -9.34 -41.78 11.85
C VAL A 408 -8.06 -41.41 12.59
N ILE A 409 -7.55 -42.33 13.43
CA ILE A 409 -6.24 -42.12 14.08
C ILE A 409 -5.17 -41.98 13.01
N GLN A 410 -5.12 -42.85 12.00
CA GLN A 410 -4.10 -42.73 10.95
C GLN A 410 -4.16 -41.37 10.27
N GLU A 411 -5.33 -40.89 9.83
CA GLU A 411 -5.43 -39.59 9.15
C GLU A 411 -5.21 -38.39 10.09
N LEU A 412 -5.51 -38.52 11.37
CA LEU A 412 -5.14 -37.52 12.38
C LEU A 412 -3.64 -37.58 12.74
N SER A 413 -3.04 -38.77 12.74
CA SER A 413 -1.65 -39.10 13.13
C SER A 413 -0.64 -38.96 12.00
N LEU A 414 -1.08 -38.95 10.74
CA LEU A 414 -0.20 -38.72 9.58
C LEU A 414 0.44 -37.33 9.70
N GLY A 415 1.71 -37.34 10.12
CA GLY A 415 2.54 -36.16 10.33
C GLY A 415 2.35 -35.43 11.66
N SER A 416 1.45 -35.86 12.55
CA SER A 416 1.12 -35.12 13.77
C SER A 416 1.71 -35.67 15.06
N LYS A 417 1.77 -34.80 16.08
CA LYS A 417 2.03 -35.15 17.49
C LYS A 417 0.74 -35.50 18.25
N ILE A 418 -0.37 -35.78 17.56
CA ILE A 418 -1.67 -36.00 18.18
C ILE A 418 -1.82 -37.47 18.54
N SER A 419 -1.68 -37.78 19.83
CA SER A 419 -2.10 -39.08 20.40
C SER A 419 -3.62 -39.18 20.46
N LYS A 420 -4.17 -40.41 20.45
CA LYS A 420 -5.59 -40.68 20.66
C LYS A 420 -6.14 -39.97 21.90
N ASP A 421 -5.46 -40.10 23.04
CA ASP A 421 -5.91 -39.52 24.32
C ASP A 421 -5.95 -37.98 24.27
N LEU A 422 -4.98 -37.36 23.59
CA LEU A 422 -4.99 -35.91 23.34
C LEU A 422 -6.15 -35.52 22.43
N ALA A 423 -6.43 -36.27 21.36
CA ALA A 423 -7.56 -36.00 20.49
C ALA A 423 -8.90 -36.12 21.23
N VAL A 424 -9.05 -37.17 22.06
CA VAL A 424 -10.21 -37.33 22.97
C VAL A 424 -10.30 -36.12 23.88
N SER A 425 -9.22 -35.76 24.58
CA SER A 425 -9.21 -34.62 25.50
C SER A 425 -9.57 -33.29 24.80
N LEU A 426 -9.07 -33.05 23.59
CA LEU A 426 -9.38 -31.84 22.81
C LEU A 426 -10.82 -31.83 22.31
N LEU A 427 -11.36 -32.97 21.87
CA LEU A 427 -12.75 -33.10 21.44
C LEU A 427 -13.69 -33.00 22.63
N THR A 428 -13.39 -33.67 23.74
CA THR A 428 -14.15 -33.59 24.99
C THR A 428 -14.10 -32.17 25.53
N ALA A 429 -12.96 -31.47 25.53
CA ALA A 429 -12.91 -30.06 25.94
C ALA A 429 -13.72 -29.12 25.02
N HIS A 430 -13.98 -29.53 23.77
CA HIS A 430 -14.85 -28.82 22.84
C HIS A 430 -16.33 -29.22 22.94
N ALA A 431 -16.60 -30.47 23.28
CA ALA A 431 -17.93 -31.07 23.46
C ALA A 431 -18.52 -30.74 24.83
N ASP A 432 -17.64 -30.64 25.83
CA ASP A 432 -17.82 -29.86 27.04
C ASP A 432 -18.34 -28.53 26.52
N ARG A 433 -19.62 -28.34 26.83
CA ARG A 433 -20.48 -27.27 26.39
C ARG A 433 -19.90 -25.98 26.95
N SER A 434 -18.74 -25.56 26.45
CA SER A 434 -17.97 -24.49 27.03
C SER A 434 -18.92 -23.31 27.07
N PRO A 435 -19.14 -22.70 28.25
CA PRO A 435 -20.07 -21.59 28.37
C PRO A 435 -19.66 -20.42 27.43
N ALA A 436 -18.46 -20.45 26.84
CA ALA A 436 -18.05 -19.60 25.72
C ALA A 436 -18.91 -19.73 24.44
N ARG A 437 -19.45 -20.92 24.11
CA ARG A 437 -20.42 -21.05 23.00
C ARG A 437 -21.74 -20.37 23.34
N LEU A 438 -22.08 -20.32 24.62
CA LEU A 438 -23.28 -19.63 25.10
C LEU A 438 -23.05 -18.13 25.23
N LEU A 439 -21.80 -17.66 25.35
CA LEU A 439 -21.49 -16.22 25.29
C LEU A 439 -22.05 -15.58 24.02
N GLN A 440 -21.85 -16.20 22.86
CA GLN A 440 -22.30 -15.59 21.59
C GLN A 440 -23.83 -15.54 21.41
N GLN A 441 -24.61 -16.07 22.35
CA GLN A 441 -26.06 -15.97 22.36
C GLN A 441 -26.47 -14.49 22.59
N PRO A 442 -27.20 -13.85 21.66
CA PRO A 442 -27.61 -12.44 21.79
C PRO A 442 -28.35 -12.13 23.10
N GLU A 443 -28.94 -13.14 23.71
CA GLU A 443 -29.69 -13.07 24.96
C GLU A 443 -28.78 -12.84 26.18
N LEU A 444 -27.55 -13.37 26.20
CA LEU A 444 -26.58 -13.06 27.26
C LEU A 444 -26.09 -11.61 27.17
N ARG A 445 -26.01 -11.06 25.96
CA ARG A 445 -25.73 -9.63 25.75
C ARG A 445 -26.91 -8.78 26.24
N LEU A 446 -28.13 -9.20 25.96
CA LEU A 446 -29.34 -8.52 26.42
C LEU A 446 -29.43 -8.52 27.95
N LEU A 447 -29.16 -9.67 28.58
CA LEU A 447 -29.07 -9.80 30.03
C LEU A 447 -28.06 -8.82 30.62
N TRP A 448 -26.84 -8.78 30.06
CA TRP A 448 -25.81 -7.82 30.49
C TRP A 448 -26.31 -6.38 30.38
N ARG A 449 -26.91 -5.99 29.25
CA ARG A 449 -27.46 -4.63 29.06
C ARG A 449 -28.56 -4.32 30.07
N THR A 450 -29.44 -5.27 30.37
CA THR A 450 -30.55 -5.08 31.32
C THR A 450 -30.11 -5.04 32.78
N SER A 451 -29.10 -5.81 33.16
CA SER A 451 -28.68 -5.97 34.56
C SER A 451 -27.50 -5.09 34.94
N PHE A 452 -26.63 -4.73 33.97
CA PHE A 452 -25.35 -4.08 34.20
C PHE A 452 -25.04 -2.96 33.21
N GLY A 453 -26.00 -2.55 32.37
CA GLY A 453 -25.76 -1.56 31.31
C GLY A 453 -25.28 -0.19 31.80
N SER A 454 -25.48 0.14 33.08
CA SER A 454 -24.99 1.36 33.71
C SER A 454 -23.61 1.23 34.36
N GLU A 455 -23.06 0.01 34.47
CA GLU A 455 -21.80 -0.26 35.17
C GLU A 455 -20.65 -0.42 34.16
N ALA A 456 -19.55 0.30 34.39
CA ALA A 456 -18.35 0.21 33.56
C ALA A 456 -17.58 -1.10 33.82
N GLU A 457 -17.59 -1.55 35.08
CA GLU A 457 -16.97 -2.79 35.56
C GLU A 457 -17.87 -3.46 36.59
N VAL A 458 -18.04 -4.77 36.46
CA VAL A 458 -18.85 -5.61 37.35
C VAL A 458 -17.95 -6.68 37.94
N SER A 459 -17.91 -6.83 39.26
CA SER A 459 -17.13 -7.93 39.85
C SER A 459 -17.67 -9.29 39.41
N TRP A 460 -16.80 -10.30 39.29
CA TRP A 460 -17.26 -11.66 38.96
C TRP A 460 -18.30 -12.18 39.96
N GLY A 461 -18.15 -11.86 41.25
CA GLY A 461 -19.12 -12.22 42.28
C GLY A 461 -20.51 -11.63 42.02
N ALA A 462 -20.59 -10.31 41.78
CA ALA A 462 -21.85 -9.63 41.48
C ALA A 462 -22.48 -10.16 40.18
N TRP A 463 -21.65 -10.45 39.19
CA TRP A 463 -22.11 -11.05 37.93
C TRP A 463 -22.72 -12.43 38.16
N TRP A 464 -22.03 -13.34 38.87
CA TRP A 464 -22.52 -14.69 39.15
C TRP A 464 -23.78 -14.71 40.04
N GLU A 465 -23.98 -13.71 40.90
CA GLU A 465 -25.19 -13.59 41.71
C GLU A 465 -26.39 -13.11 40.90
N ALA A 466 -26.23 -12.09 40.05
CA ALA A 466 -27.35 -11.53 39.30
C ALA A 466 -27.70 -12.38 38.07
N PHE A 467 -26.73 -13.06 37.47
CA PHE A 467 -26.88 -13.73 36.19
C PHE A 467 -27.93 -14.86 36.18
N PRO A 468 -27.93 -15.83 37.12
CA PRO A 468 -28.95 -16.89 37.15
C PRO A 468 -30.36 -16.33 37.38
N ALA A 469 -30.48 -15.33 38.25
CA ALA A 469 -31.76 -14.67 38.57
C ALA A 469 -32.27 -13.84 37.39
N GLY A 470 -31.37 -13.17 36.66
CA GLY A 470 -31.72 -12.35 35.51
C GLY A 470 -32.15 -13.18 34.30
N ILE A 471 -31.48 -14.33 34.04
CA ILE A 471 -31.92 -15.26 32.99
C ILE A 471 -33.34 -15.78 33.27
N ALA A 472 -33.65 -16.12 34.52
CA ALA A 472 -34.97 -16.60 34.91
C ALA A 472 -36.08 -15.55 34.74
N LYS A 473 -35.72 -14.27 34.71
CA LYS A 473 -36.64 -13.13 34.60
C LYS A 473 -36.90 -12.68 33.16
N LEU A 474 -36.15 -13.14 32.17
CA LEU A 474 -36.36 -12.79 30.76
C LEU A 474 -37.66 -13.46 30.24
N PRO A 475 -38.80 -12.74 30.11
CA PRO A 475 -40.07 -13.34 29.75
C PRO A 475 -40.14 -13.59 28.23
N GLY A 476 -40.81 -14.67 27.82
CA GLY A 476 -41.35 -14.80 26.45
C GLY A 476 -40.44 -15.37 25.36
N LEU A 477 -39.17 -15.68 25.61
CA LEU A 477 -38.24 -16.17 24.57
C LEU A 477 -38.08 -17.71 24.51
N GLY A 478 -38.87 -18.49 25.26
CA GLY A 478 -38.71 -19.96 25.30
C GLY A 478 -37.40 -20.42 25.94
N MET A 479 -36.78 -19.56 26.76
CA MET A 479 -35.40 -19.69 27.25
C MET A 479 -35.23 -20.62 28.45
N GLY A 480 -36.30 -21.19 29.02
CA GLY A 480 -36.24 -22.07 30.19
C GLY A 480 -35.20 -23.19 30.05
N PRO A 481 -35.15 -23.94 28.93
CA PRO A 481 -34.16 -25.00 28.73
C PRO A 481 -32.73 -24.47 28.59
N LEU A 482 -32.53 -23.34 27.91
CA LEU A 482 -31.20 -22.73 27.75
C LEU A 482 -30.70 -22.19 29.09
N ALA A 483 -31.57 -21.49 29.82
CA ALA A 483 -31.34 -20.98 31.16
C ALA A 483 -30.94 -22.07 32.14
N GLN A 484 -31.69 -23.17 32.13
CA GLN A 484 -31.42 -24.33 32.96
C GLN A 484 -30.12 -25.02 32.55
N LYS A 485 -29.81 -25.09 31.26
CA LYS A 485 -28.55 -25.65 30.75
C LYS A 485 -27.34 -24.77 31.08
N LEU A 486 -27.46 -23.45 30.94
CA LEU A 486 -26.47 -22.45 31.37
C LEU A 486 -26.26 -22.53 32.87
N GLY A 487 -27.34 -22.50 33.66
CA GLY A 487 -27.29 -22.62 35.11
C GLY A 487 -26.65 -23.93 35.55
N ALA A 488 -26.97 -25.05 34.92
CA ALA A 488 -26.37 -26.35 35.22
C ALA A 488 -24.88 -26.42 34.85
N MET A 489 -24.49 -25.84 33.71
CA MET A 489 -23.07 -25.76 33.31
C MET A 489 -22.28 -24.83 34.22
N LEU A 490 -22.87 -23.70 34.61
CA LEU A 490 -22.24 -22.72 35.49
C LEU A 490 -22.33 -23.12 36.96
N ALA A 491 -23.05 -24.17 37.33
CA ALA A 491 -22.99 -24.73 38.67
C ALA A 491 -21.66 -25.44 38.94
N ASP A 492 -20.96 -25.88 37.89
CA ASP A 492 -19.63 -26.46 37.98
C ASP A 492 -18.56 -25.35 38.04
N GLU A 493 -17.76 -25.36 39.12
CA GLU A 493 -16.70 -24.37 39.36
C GLU A 493 -15.61 -24.40 38.28
N LEU A 494 -15.33 -25.56 37.67
CA LEU A 494 -14.37 -25.65 36.56
C LEU A 494 -14.89 -24.92 35.32
N SER A 495 -16.17 -25.10 35.02
CA SER A 495 -16.87 -24.40 33.94
C SER A 495 -16.96 -22.89 34.16
N LYS A 496 -17.19 -22.43 35.41
CA LYS A 496 -17.10 -21.00 35.77
C LYS A 496 -15.69 -20.46 35.54
N ALA A 497 -14.66 -21.14 36.04
CA ALA A 497 -13.27 -20.70 35.87
C ALA A 497 -12.83 -20.72 34.41
N ALA A 498 -13.32 -21.65 33.60
CA ALA A 498 -13.07 -21.70 32.16
C ALA A 498 -13.75 -20.52 31.43
N PHE A 499 -14.98 -20.18 31.82
CA PHE A 499 -15.70 -19.01 31.32
C PHE A 499 -14.94 -17.71 31.61
N GLN A 500 -14.51 -17.53 32.87
CA GLN A 500 -13.75 -16.35 33.30
C GLN A 500 -12.47 -16.19 32.49
N ARG A 501 -11.70 -17.26 32.35
CA ARG A 501 -10.48 -17.28 31.54
C ARG A 501 -10.74 -16.91 30.09
N HIS A 502 -11.85 -17.35 29.51
CA HIS A 502 -12.22 -17.02 28.14
C HIS A 502 -12.56 -15.53 27.97
N VAL A 503 -13.36 -14.97 28.88
CA VAL A 503 -13.72 -13.53 28.86
C VAL A 503 -12.49 -12.66 29.08
N LEU A 504 -11.60 -13.03 30.00
CA LEU A 504 -10.35 -12.31 30.25
C LEU A 504 -9.39 -12.39 29.05
N ALA A 505 -9.26 -13.56 28.43
CA ALA A 505 -8.42 -13.76 27.23
C ALA A 505 -8.90 -12.92 26.04
N ALA A 506 -10.21 -12.78 25.84
CA ALA A 506 -10.77 -11.93 24.79
C ALA A 506 -10.46 -10.43 24.98
N ASN A 507 -10.16 -10.03 26.22
CA ASN A 507 -9.82 -8.64 26.56
C ASN A 507 -8.31 -8.35 26.50
N ASN A 508 -7.49 -9.29 26.00
CA ASN A 508 -6.02 -9.24 26.09
C ASN A 508 -5.50 -9.04 27.54
N VAL A 509 -6.32 -9.32 28.55
CA VAL A 509 -5.90 -9.29 29.95
C VAL A 509 -5.21 -10.62 30.20
N ILE A 510 -3.88 -10.63 30.17
CA ILE A 510 -3.09 -11.80 30.55
C ILE A 510 -3.11 -11.88 32.06
N PRO A 511 -3.80 -12.85 32.70
CA PRO A 511 -3.67 -13.03 34.13
C PRO A 511 -2.21 -13.39 34.44
N VAL A 512 -1.57 -12.61 35.32
CA VAL A 512 -0.24 -12.95 35.84
C VAL A 512 -0.42 -14.18 36.72
N ALA A 513 -0.09 -15.35 36.20
CA ALA A 513 -0.21 -16.61 36.90
C ALA A 513 0.52 -16.54 38.26
N GLY A 514 -0.20 -16.78 39.35
CA GLY A 514 0.37 -16.93 40.70
C GLY A 514 -0.07 -15.91 41.75
N ARG A 515 -1.00 -14.98 41.47
CA ARG A 515 -1.47 -13.99 42.47
C ARG A 515 -2.90 -14.13 42.97
N GLY A 516 -3.68 -15.15 42.60
CA GLY A 516 -5.05 -15.31 43.12
C GLY A 516 -6.02 -14.14 42.82
N LEU A 517 -5.59 -13.13 42.05
CA LEU A 517 -6.34 -11.91 41.73
C LEU A 517 -7.38 -12.12 40.61
N GLU A 518 -7.50 -13.33 40.05
CA GLU A 518 -8.49 -13.63 38.99
C GLU A 518 -9.93 -13.44 39.48
N SER A 519 -10.19 -13.63 40.79
CA SER A 519 -11.50 -13.38 41.40
C SER A 519 -11.79 -11.91 41.70
N GLU A 520 -10.75 -11.07 41.81
CA GLU A 520 -10.88 -9.64 42.12
C GLU A 520 -10.94 -8.76 40.88
N ALA A 521 -10.41 -9.23 39.74
CA ALA A 521 -10.51 -8.52 38.49
C ALA A 521 -11.99 -8.44 38.05
N GLY A 522 -12.56 -7.24 38.07
CA GLY A 522 -13.89 -6.98 37.52
C GLY A 522 -13.95 -7.29 36.02
N ILE A 523 -15.15 -7.60 35.55
CA ILE A 523 -15.47 -7.74 34.14
C ILE A 523 -15.85 -6.36 33.62
N SER A 524 -15.03 -5.78 32.75
CA SER A 524 -15.44 -4.56 32.07
C SER A 524 -16.49 -4.86 31.01
N ALA A 525 -17.41 -3.91 30.78
CA ALA A 525 -18.37 -4.01 29.68
C ALA A 525 -17.68 -4.21 28.31
N TYR A 526 -16.48 -3.64 28.16
CA TYR A 526 -15.62 -3.81 26.99
C TYR A 526 -15.08 -5.24 26.85
N ALA A 527 -14.67 -5.89 27.95
CA ALA A 527 -14.18 -7.26 27.96
C ALA A 527 -15.24 -8.24 27.47
N LEU A 528 -16.47 -8.05 27.95
CA LEU A 528 -17.63 -8.84 27.54
C LEU A 528 -17.99 -8.58 26.08
N ALA A 529 -18.08 -7.32 25.64
CA ALA A 529 -18.38 -6.99 24.25
C ALA A 529 -17.35 -7.59 23.25
N ALA A 530 -16.07 -7.56 23.62
CA ALA A 530 -14.99 -8.21 22.85
C ALA A 530 -15.13 -9.74 22.85
N ALA A 531 -15.37 -10.37 24.02
CA ALA A 531 -15.62 -11.81 24.13
C ALA A 531 -16.87 -12.27 23.36
N PHE A 532 -17.86 -11.40 23.24
CA PHE A 532 -19.08 -11.64 22.49
C PHE A 532 -18.91 -11.46 20.98
N GLY A 533 -17.82 -10.87 20.48
CA GLY A 533 -17.55 -10.72 19.04
C GLY A 533 -18.29 -9.58 18.34
N ALA A 534 -18.62 -8.48 19.03
CA ALA A 534 -19.21 -7.30 18.40
C ALA A 534 -18.12 -6.28 17.97
N PRO A 535 -18.13 -5.76 16.73
CA PRO A 535 -17.30 -4.61 16.37
C PRO A 535 -17.88 -3.35 17.02
N LEU A 536 -17.22 -2.84 18.06
CA LEU A 536 -17.47 -1.53 18.65
C LEU A 536 -16.95 -0.44 17.71
N THR A 537 -17.77 -0.05 16.74
CA THR A 537 -17.65 1.28 16.11
C THR A 537 -18.87 2.10 16.53
N ASP A 538 -18.74 3.42 16.57
CA ASP A 538 -19.83 4.35 16.94
C ASP A 538 -21.10 4.17 16.07
N ALA A 539 -20.97 3.56 14.88
CA ALA A 539 -22.10 3.18 14.02
C ALA A 539 -22.92 1.99 14.57
N ALA A 540 -22.31 1.10 15.35
CA ALA A 540 -23.02 -0.01 16.00
C ALA A 540 -23.89 0.50 17.17
N ALA A 541 -23.41 1.49 17.93
CA ALA A 541 -24.20 2.14 18.98
C ALA A 541 -25.50 2.74 18.42
N ALA A 542 -25.45 3.34 17.23
CA ALA A 542 -26.64 3.83 16.51
C ALA A 542 -27.56 2.69 16.05
N GLY A 543 -27.02 1.60 15.48
CA GLY A 543 -27.83 0.41 15.12
C GLY A 543 -28.40 -0.37 16.31
N PHE A 544 -27.86 -0.18 17.52
CA PHE A 544 -28.36 -0.79 18.75
C PHE A 544 -29.54 -0.05 19.38
N ASP A 545 -29.74 1.22 19.02
CA ASP A 545 -30.97 1.97 19.34
C ASP A 545 -32.09 1.58 18.37
N ASP A 546 -31.76 1.25 17.11
CA ASP A 546 -32.72 0.69 16.14
C ASP A 546 -33.23 -0.70 16.56
N LEU A 547 -32.35 -1.60 17.04
CA LEU A 547 -32.76 -2.92 17.53
C LEU A 547 -33.60 -2.84 18.83
N ALA A 548 -33.30 -1.88 19.70
CA ALA A 548 -34.13 -1.60 20.88
C ALA A 548 -35.49 -1.03 20.48
N GLY A 549 -35.55 -0.21 19.43
CA GLY A 549 -36.77 0.26 18.79
C GLY A 549 -37.59 -0.86 18.15
N GLU A 550 -36.95 -1.80 17.45
CA GLU A 550 -37.61 -2.96 16.84
C GLU A 550 -38.15 -3.95 17.88
N VAL A 551 -37.41 -4.21 18.96
CA VAL A 551 -37.87 -5.06 20.08
C VAL A 551 -38.98 -4.36 20.87
N ALA A 552 -38.89 -3.04 21.09
CA ALA A 552 -39.97 -2.26 21.69
C ALA A 552 -41.21 -2.20 20.79
N ALA A 553 -41.05 -2.12 19.47
CA ALA A 553 -42.15 -2.17 18.51
C ALA A 553 -42.80 -3.56 18.45
N ALA A 554 -42.00 -4.64 18.52
CA ALA A 554 -42.50 -6.01 18.60
C ALA A 554 -43.26 -6.24 19.92
N LEU A 555 -42.74 -5.74 21.06
CA LEU A 555 -43.41 -5.79 22.36
C LEU A 555 -44.69 -4.94 22.39
N ALA A 556 -44.68 -3.74 21.80
CA ALA A 556 -45.85 -2.87 21.68
C ALA A 556 -46.93 -3.47 20.77
N SER A 557 -46.52 -4.16 19.68
CA SER A 557 -47.44 -4.86 18.77
C SER A 557 -48.11 -6.09 19.40
N ALA A 558 -47.55 -6.60 20.50
CA ALA A 558 -48.08 -7.74 21.25
C ALA A 558 -49.10 -7.34 22.34
N THR A 559 -49.35 -6.04 22.56
CA THR A 559 -50.25 -5.56 23.63
C THR A 559 -51.38 -4.64 23.10
N VAL A 560 -52.61 -5.12 23.24
CA VAL A 560 -53.91 -4.43 23.01
C VAL A 560 -54.21 -3.45 24.18
N PRO A 561 -54.95 -2.34 23.99
CA PRO A 561 -54.57 -1.02 24.50
C PRO A 561 -55.05 -0.70 25.91
N ILE A 562 -54.33 0.20 26.58
CA ILE A 562 -54.81 0.97 27.74
C ILE A 562 -54.87 2.44 27.31
N GLU A 563 -56.07 2.99 27.25
CA GLU A 563 -56.35 4.41 27.03
C GLU A 563 -55.91 5.25 28.24
N GLY A 564 -55.21 6.36 28.01
CA GLY A 564 -54.92 7.37 29.03
C GLY A 564 -53.84 8.38 28.61
N PRO A 565 -54.06 9.70 28.76
CA PRO A 565 -53.19 10.72 28.19
C PRO A 565 -52.06 11.09 29.16
N TYR A 566 -50.83 10.72 28.84
CA TYR A 566 -49.65 11.36 29.42
C TYR A 566 -48.71 11.80 28.30
N GLN A 567 -48.78 13.09 27.96
CA GLN A 567 -47.71 13.78 27.23
C GLN A 567 -46.49 13.88 28.16
N LEU A 568 -45.39 13.21 27.82
CA LEU A 568 -44.09 13.50 28.40
C LEU A 568 -43.57 14.85 27.86
N PRO A 569 -42.92 15.68 28.69
CA PRO A 569 -42.37 16.97 28.27
C PRO A 569 -41.19 16.79 27.32
N PRO A 570 -40.95 17.72 26.37
CA PRO A 570 -39.83 17.62 25.44
C PRO A 570 -38.50 17.72 26.20
N LEU A 571 -37.62 16.73 25.96
CA LEU A 571 -36.25 16.73 26.47
C LEU A 571 -35.46 17.92 25.89
N PRO A 572 -34.57 18.55 26.68
CA PRO A 572 -33.75 19.65 26.21
C PRO A 572 -32.71 19.17 25.18
N PRO A 573 -32.36 19.99 24.18
CA PRO A 573 -31.36 19.63 23.20
C PRO A 573 -29.96 19.58 23.83
N LEU A 574 -29.43 18.38 24.04
CA LEU A 574 -28.03 18.13 24.37
C LEU A 574 -27.21 18.17 23.08
N HIS A 575 -26.81 19.37 22.67
CA HIS A 575 -25.69 19.54 21.78
C HIS A 575 -24.71 20.52 22.43
N VAL A 576 -23.71 19.98 23.14
CA VAL A 576 -22.54 20.75 23.55
C VAL A 576 -21.59 20.72 22.36
N PRO A 577 -21.29 21.87 21.72
CA PRO A 577 -20.35 21.92 20.61
C PRO A 577 -18.99 21.38 21.06
N ARG A 578 -18.37 20.56 20.21
CA ARG A 578 -17.07 19.89 20.44
C ARG A 578 -15.93 20.86 20.81
N GLU A 579 -16.10 22.13 20.49
CA GLU A 579 -15.17 23.24 20.75
C GLU A 579 -15.10 23.62 22.24
N GLU A 580 -16.22 23.61 22.98
CA GLU A 580 -16.22 23.90 24.43
C GLU A 580 -15.55 22.78 25.25
N LEU A 581 -15.64 21.53 24.76
CA LEU A 581 -15.00 20.39 25.40
C LEU A 581 -13.48 20.39 25.16
N ALA A 582 -13.05 20.83 23.97
CA ALA A 582 -11.64 20.99 23.63
C ALA A 582 -10.97 22.11 24.45
N GLU A 583 -11.65 23.24 24.67
CA GLU A 583 -11.14 24.32 25.53
C GLU A 583 -11.04 23.91 27.01
N LYS A 584 -12.02 23.17 27.53
CA LYS A 584 -11.98 22.66 28.92
C LYS A 584 -10.84 21.66 29.15
N VAL A 585 -10.56 20.80 28.17
CA VAL A 585 -9.44 19.85 28.24
C VAL A 585 -8.10 20.57 28.09
N ALA A 586 -7.99 21.58 27.22
CA ALA A 586 -6.78 22.38 27.08
C ALA A 586 -6.47 23.20 28.35
N ALA A 587 -7.49 23.77 29.00
CA ALA A 587 -7.34 24.50 30.26
C ALA A 587 -6.90 23.58 31.42
N ALA A 588 -7.40 22.34 31.47
CA ALA A 588 -7.00 21.36 32.48
C ALA A 588 -5.54 20.89 32.33
N LEU A 589 -5.03 20.85 31.09
CA LEU A 589 -3.65 20.43 30.80
C LEU A 589 -2.60 21.51 31.05
N GLN A 590 -2.98 22.79 31.08
CA GLN A 590 -2.05 23.90 31.35
C GLN A 590 -1.85 24.21 32.84
N GLY A 591 -2.65 23.62 33.74
CA GLY A 591 -2.59 23.87 35.20
C GLY A 591 -1.72 22.90 36.02
N GLY A 592 -1.00 21.97 35.39
CA GLY A 592 -0.24 20.93 36.10
C GLY A 592 1.15 21.39 36.56
N ASP A 593 1.25 21.78 37.83
CA ASP A 593 2.47 22.16 38.54
C ASP A 593 3.53 21.03 38.54
N GLY A 594 4.60 21.22 37.76
CA GLY A 594 5.63 20.22 37.44
C GLY A 594 6.64 19.92 38.56
N SER A 595 6.24 19.96 39.83
CA SER A 595 7.16 19.85 40.97
C SER A 595 7.07 18.55 41.78
N LYS A 596 6.44 17.47 41.28
CA LYS A 596 6.45 16.17 41.98
C LYS A 596 6.52 14.97 41.05
N CYS A 597 7.74 14.69 40.55
CA CYS A 597 8.19 13.34 40.23
C CYS A 597 9.71 13.29 40.49
N ARG A 598 10.08 12.86 41.69
CA ARG A 598 11.41 12.37 42.03
C ARG A 598 11.25 11.01 42.69
#